data_AF-A0A955YAK1-F1
#
_entry.id   AF-A0A955YAK1-F1
#
_cell.length_a   1.000
_cell.length_b   1.000
_cell.length_c   1.000
_cell.angle_alpha   90.00
_cell.angle_beta   90.00
_cell.angle_gamma   90.00
#
_symmetry.space_group_name_H-M   'P 1'
#
loop_
_entity.id
_entity.type
_entity.pdbx_description
1 polymer ?
#
loop_
_entity_poly.entity_id
_entity_poly.type
_entity_poly.pdbx_seq_one_letter_code
_entity_poly.pdbx_strand_id
1 'polypeptide(L)'
;MSLRPVHVAGIGQLPRVLADTSRDEAQMIYEVVRAALDDAGLDHDDVGFVCSGSSDYVMGKPFSFASAIEGAGLWPPKRESHVEMDGAWALYEAWVRLQHGDVDVAVVYAYGLSSRTDAEQVFDLQLDPYTVAP
;
A
#
# COMPACT_ATOMS: atom_id res chain seq x y z
N MET A 1 9.17 -27.22 10.00
CA MET A 1 10.08 -26.09 9.70
C MET A 1 9.86 -25.01 10.74
N SER A 2 10.91 -24.46 11.33
CA SER A 2 10.77 -23.30 12.22
C SER A 2 10.52 -22.05 11.38
N LEU A 3 9.64 -21.16 11.85
CA LEU A 3 9.42 -19.86 11.22
C LEU A 3 10.64 -18.96 11.45
N ARG A 4 11.00 -18.16 10.43
CA ARG A 4 12.00 -17.10 10.54
C ARG A 4 11.45 -15.97 11.45
N PRO A 5 12.26 -15.41 12.36
CA PRO A 5 11.89 -14.21 13.11
C PRO A 5 11.76 -13.00 12.17
N VAL A 6 10.65 -12.28 12.27
CA VAL A 6 10.35 -11.07 11.50
C VAL A 6 9.94 -9.98 12.49
N HIS A 7 10.37 -8.74 12.25
CA HIS A 7 10.03 -7.58 13.06
C HIS A 7 9.77 -6.37 12.16
N VAL A 8 9.10 -5.35 12.69
CA VAL A 8 8.94 -4.05 12.03
C VAL A 8 10.21 -3.24 12.31
N ALA A 9 10.93 -2.87 11.25
CA ALA A 9 12.19 -2.13 11.35
C ALA A 9 12.00 -0.61 11.34
N GLY A 10 10.94 -0.10 10.71
CA GLY A 10 10.61 1.32 10.69
C GLY A 10 9.17 1.59 10.22
N ILE A 11 8.66 2.78 10.52
CA ILE A 11 7.28 3.19 10.22
C ILE A 11 7.25 4.61 9.64
N GLY A 12 6.44 4.81 8.60
CA GLY A 12 6.11 6.11 8.04
C GLY A 12 4.60 6.29 7.93
N GLN A 13 4.07 7.45 8.31
CA GLN A 13 2.64 7.73 8.25
C GLN A 13 2.36 9.21 7.95
N LEU A 14 1.43 9.46 7.04
CA LEU A 14 0.90 10.81 6.78
C LEU A 14 -0.18 11.21 7.79
N PRO A 15 -0.39 12.53 8.01
CA PRO A 15 -1.53 13.00 8.79
C PRO A 15 -2.85 12.50 8.20
N ARG A 16 -3.75 12.00 9.07
CA ARG A 16 -5.12 11.68 8.67
C ARG A 16 -5.92 12.96 8.53
N VAL A 17 -6.20 13.36 7.30
CA VAL A 17 -6.98 14.55 6.96
C VAL A 17 -8.34 14.16 6.40
N LEU A 18 -9.31 15.08 6.46
CA LEU A 18 -10.63 14.86 5.86
C LEU A 18 -10.56 14.82 4.33
N ALA A 19 -9.72 15.68 3.75
CA ALA A 19 -9.49 15.73 2.32
C ALA A 19 -8.05 16.15 2.03
N ASP A 20 -7.43 15.47 1.08
CA ASP A 20 -6.18 15.89 0.46
C ASP A 20 -6.42 16.11 -1.03
N THR A 21 -6.14 17.31 -1.49
CA THR A 21 -6.21 17.68 -2.92
C THR A 21 -4.86 18.19 -3.42
N SER A 22 -3.87 18.27 -2.53
CA SER A 22 -2.54 18.80 -2.80
C SER A 22 -1.57 17.75 -3.29
N ARG A 23 -1.79 16.49 -2.91
CA ARG A 23 -0.95 15.35 -3.29
C ARG A 23 -1.69 14.38 -4.19
N ASP A 24 -0.93 13.68 -5.02
CA ASP A 24 -1.36 12.45 -5.65
C ASP A 24 -0.91 11.21 -4.89
N GLU A 25 -1.37 10.06 -5.36
CA GLU A 25 -1.12 8.77 -4.73
C GLU A 25 0.38 8.47 -4.72
N ALA A 26 1.07 8.71 -5.82
CA ALA A 26 2.52 8.48 -5.92
C ALA A 26 3.31 9.35 -4.93
N GLN A 27 2.95 10.63 -4.78
CA GLN A 27 3.53 11.52 -3.79
C GLN A 27 3.29 11.04 -2.36
N MET A 28 2.04 10.64 -2.06
CA MET A 28 1.70 10.08 -0.75
C MET A 28 2.53 8.83 -0.44
N ILE A 29 2.66 7.90 -1.41
CA ILE A 29 3.44 6.67 -1.25
C ILE A 29 4.92 6.99 -1.07
N TYR A 30 5.47 7.87 -1.89
CA TYR A 30 6.87 8.29 -1.78
C TYR A 30 7.19 8.83 -0.37
N GLU A 31 6.33 9.72 0.16
CA GLU A 31 6.52 10.30 1.49
C GLU A 31 6.51 9.24 2.60
N VAL A 32 5.55 8.30 2.60
CA VAL A 32 5.49 7.26 3.65
C VAL A 32 6.58 6.21 3.51
N VAL A 33 6.93 5.81 2.28
CA VAL A 33 7.98 4.81 2.04
C VAL A 33 9.33 5.40 2.42
N ARG A 34 9.63 6.64 2.03
CA ARG A 34 10.87 7.31 2.43
C ARG A 34 10.96 7.45 3.96
N ALA A 35 9.88 7.89 4.61
CA ALA A 35 9.85 8.02 6.07
C ALA A 35 10.07 6.68 6.79
N ALA A 36 9.47 5.59 6.31
CA ALA A 36 9.65 4.26 6.89
C ALA A 36 11.09 3.73 6.72
N LEU A 37 11.71 3.99 5.56
CA LEU A 37 13.10 3.63 5.30
C LEU A 37 14.08 4.48 6.14
N ASP A 38 13.81 5.78 6.28
CA ASP A 38 14.58 6.67 7.16
C ASP A 38 14.54 6.21 8.62
N ASP A 39 13.36 5.87 9.14
CA ASP A 39 13.16 5.36 10.50
C ASP A 39 13.91 4.03 10.73
N ALA A 40 13.94 3.16 9.71
CA ALA A 40 14.67 1.91 9.73
C ALA A 40 16.19 2.06 9.51
N GLY A 41 16.67 3.23 9.08
CA GLY A 41 18.06 3.44 8.67
C GLY A 41 18.45 2.66 7.41
N LEU A 42 17.50 2.43 6.51
CA LEU A 42 17.66 1.65 5.27
C LEU A 42 17.57 2.56 4.03
N ASP A 43 18.08 2.05 2.92
CA ASP A 43 17.92 2.65 1.61
C ASP A 43 16.99 1.82 0.71
N HIS A 44 16.54 2.40 -0.40
CA HIS A 44 15.67 1.73 -1.35
C HIS A 44 16.32 0.46 -1.94
N ASP A 45 17.65 0.42 -2.04
CA ASP A 45 18.42 -0.70 -2.57
C ASP A 45 18.41 -1.93 -1.64
N ASP A 46 18.12 -1.75 -0.35
CA ASP A 46 18.01 -2.85 0.61
C ASP A 46 16.69 -3.64 0.45
N VAL A 47 15.70 -3.05 -0.23
CA VAL A 47 14.34 -3.59 -0.35
C VAL A 47 14.26 -4.66 -1.44
N GLY A 48 13.95 -5.89 -1.04
CA GLY A 48 13.80 -7.04 -1.96
C GLY A 48 12.36 -7.34 -2.38
N PHE A 49 11.37 -6.76 -1.68
CA PHE A 49 9.96 -6.96 -1.96
C PHE A 49 9.11 -5.76 -1.53
N VAL A 50 8.08 -5.46 -2.29
CA VAL A 50 7.09 -4.43 -1.95
C VAL A 50 5.70 -5.05 -1.98
N CYS A 51 4.89 -4.78 -0.97
CA CYS A 51 3.48 -5.20 -0.96
C CYS A 51 2.57 -4.03 -0.60
N SER A 52 1.55 -3.84 -1.42
CA SER A 52 0.62 -2.71 -1.30
C SER A 52 -0.78 -3.18 -0.93
N GLY A 53 -1.48 -2.40 -0.10
CA GLY A 53 -2.90 -2.58 0.21
C GLY A 53 -3.68 -1.30 -0.06
N SER A 54 -4.66 -1.36 -0.96
CA SER A 54 -5.51 -0.19 -1.27
C SER A 54 -6.86 -0.62 -1.78
N SER A 55 -7.80 0.32 -1.89
CA SER A 55 -9.09 0.05 -2.50
C SER A 55 -9.35 0.94 -3.69
N ASP A 56 -9.40 0.34 -4.88
CA ASP A 56 -9.78 1.02 -6.13
C ASP A 56 -11.17 1.66 -6.02
N TYR A 57 -12.04 1.01 -5.26
CA TYR A 57 -13.39 1.47 -5.00
C TYR A 57 -13.40 2.83 -4.30
N VAL A 58 -12.64 2.97 -3.21
CA VAL A 58 -12.50 4.24 -2.46
C VAL A 58 -11.89 5.34 -3.33
N MET A 59 -11.04 4.96 -4.28
CA MET A 59 -10.38 5.87 -5.22
C MET A 59 -11.26 6.25 -6.42
N GLY A 60 -12.39 5.54 -6.62
CA GLY A 60 -13.31 5.75 -7.75
C GLY A 60 -12.66 5.61 -9.13
N LYS A 61 -11.54 4.87 -9.22
CA LYS A 61 -10.78 4.66 -10.45
C LYS A 61 -10.30 3.21 -10.51
N PRO A 62 -10.46 2.51 -11.63
CA PRO A 62 -9.90 1.17 -11.80
C PRO A 62 -8.37 1.24 -11.88
N PHE A 63 -7.69 0.25 -11.29
CA PHE A 63 -6.23 0.13 -11.28
C PHE A 63 -5.53 1.33 -10.64
N SER A 64 -6.10 1.88 -9.57
CA SER A 64 -5.53 3.05 -8.87
C SER A 64 -4.15 2.77 -8.27
N PHE A 65 -3.86 1.51 -7.94
CA PHE A 65 -2.56 1.04 -7.51
C PHE A 65 -1.47 1.23 -8.56
N ALA A 66 -1.81 1.19 -9.85
CA ALA A 66 -0.83 1.32 -10.92
C ALA A 66 -0.16 2.69 -10.96
N SER A 67 -0.85 3.76 -10.55
CA SER A 67 -0.24 5.08 -10.38
C SER A 67 0.51 5.22 -9.05
N ALA A 68 0.02 4.59 -7.98
CA ALA A 68 0.63 4.67 -6.67
C ALA A 68 2.01 3.98 -6.62
N ILE A 69 2.17 2.92 -7.42
CA ILE A 69 3.38 2.10 -7.47
C ILE A 69 4.64 2.89 -7.87
N GLU A 70 4.49 4.00 -8.59
CA GLU A 70 5.60 4.88 -8.98
C GLU A 70 6.29 5.49 -7.75
N GLY A 71 5.53 5.76 -6.68
CA GLY A 71 6.06 6.27 -5.41
C GLY A 71 6.78 5.22 -4.57
N ALA A 72 6.65 3.92 -4.91
CA ALA A 72 7.18 2.82 -4.10
C ALA A 72 8.66 2.49 -4.37
N GLY A 73 9.29 3.14 -5.36
CA GLY A 73 10.72 2.96 -5.63
C GLY A 73 11.09 1.58 -6.18
N LEU A 74 10.29 1.06 -7.12
CA LEU A 74 10.47 -0.27 -7.72
C LEU A 74 11.63 -0.41 -8.71
N TRP A 75 12.40 0.65 -8.95
CA TRP A 75 13.60 0.61 -9.79
C TRP A 75 14.87 0.56 -8.91
N PRO A 76 15.88 -0.29 -9.22
CA PRO A 76 15.88 -1.38 -10.21
C PRO A 76 14.77 -2.41 -9.98
N PRO A 77 14.31 -3.17 -10.99
CA PRO A 77 13.06 -3.94 -10.93
C PRO A 77 12.93 -4.83 -9.69
N LYS A 78 11.99 -4.49 -8.81
CA LYS A 78 11.63 -5.27 -7.61
C LYS A 78 10.35 -6.06 -7.83
N ARG A 79 10.22 -7.18 -7.12
CA ARG A 79 8.95 -7.92 -7.07
C ARG A 79 7.96 -7.10 -6.25
N GLU A 80 6.81 -6.82 -6.84
CA GLU A 80 5.70 -6.14 -6.19
C GLU A 80 4.46 -7.04 -6.22
N SER A 81 3.65 -6.93 -5.18
CA SER A 81 2.34 -7.55 -5.09
C SER A 81 1.34 -6.57 -4.49
N HIS A 82 0.08 -6.73 -4.87
CA HIS A 82 -1.01 -5.89 -4.45
C HIS A 82 -2.16 -6.74 -3.91
N VAL A 83 -2.66 -6.36 -2.74
CA VAL A 83 -3.90 -6.91 -2.19
C VAL A 83 -4.97 -5.83 -2.12
N GLU A 84 -6.16 -6.18 -2.58
CA GLU A 84 -7.31 -5.27 -2.56
C GLU A 84 -7.85 -5.10 -1.13
N MET A 85 -8.27 -3.88 -0.81
CA MET A 85 -8.81 -3.40 0.46
C MET A 85 -7.78 -3.21 1.59
N ASP A 86 -7.53 -4.24 2.39
CA ASP A 86 -6.95 -4.09 3.73
C ASP A 86 -5.42 -4.24 3.71
N GLY A 87 -4.71 -3.20 4.16
CA GLY A 87 -3.25 -3.22 4.35
C GLY A 87 -2.76 -4.31 5.31
N ALA A 88 -3.61 -4.85 6.18
CA ALA A 88 -3.28 -6.01 7.01
C ALA A 88 -2.98 -7.26 6.17
N TRP A 89 -3.65 -7.44 5.03
CA TRP A 89 -3.32 -8.51 4.09
C TRP A 89 -1.96 -8.29 3.42
N ALA A 90 -1.60 -7.04 3.13
CA ALA A 90 -0.30 -6.71 2.54
C ALA A 90 0.83 -7.02 3.53
N LEU A 91 0.61 -6.71 4.81
CA LEU A 91 1.52 -7.05 5.89
C LEU A 91 1.66 -8.57 6.05
N TYR A 92 0.56 -9.31 5.98
CA TYR A 92 0.56 -10.76 6.06
C TYR A 92 1.30 -11.39 4.88
N GLU A 93 1.06 -10.92 3.66
CA GLU A 93 1.74 -11.40 2.47
C GLU A 93 3.25 -11.11 2.51
N ALA A 94 3.65 -9.91 2.92
CA ALA A 94 5.06 -9.58 3.11
C ALA A 94 5.73 -10.45 4.18
N TRP A 95 5.01 -10.76 5.27
CA TRP A 95 5.50 -11.72 6.26
C TRP A 95 5.70 -13.11 5.63
N VAL A 96 4.71 -13.64 4.90
CA VAL A 96 4.84 -14.93 4.19
C VAL A 96 6.00 -14.90 3.21
N ARG A 97 6.19 -13.79 2.50
CA ARG A 97 7.30 -13.60 1.56
C ARG A 97 8.65 -13.71 2.26
N LEU A 98 8.84 -13.04 3.39
CA LEU A 98 10.09 -13.09 4.18
C LEU A 98 10.42 -14.50 4.70
N GLN A 99 9.40 -15.34 4.92
CA GLN A 99 9.60 -16.75 5.32
C GLN A 99 10.26 -17.60 4.24
N HIS A 100 10.23 -17.19 2.96
CA HIS A 100 10.92 -17.91 1.88
C HIS A 100 12.44 -17.80 1.97
N GLY A 101 12.96 -16.80 2.69
CA GLY A 101 14.39 -16.64 2.96
C GLY A 101 15.24 -16.12 1.80
N ASP A 102 14.63 -15.74 0.67
CA ASP A 102 15.33 -15.15 -0.49
C ASP A 102 15.30 -13.62 -0.51
N VAL A 103 14.62 -12.98 0.46
CA VAL A 103 14.59 -11.54 0.70
C VAL A 103 14.70 -11.24 2.19
N ASP A 104 15.36 -10.15 2.55
CA ASP A 104 15.60 -9.75 3.96
C ASP A 104 14.77 -8.55 4.40
N VAL A 105 14.43 -7.67 3.47
CA VAL A 105 13.64 -6.46 3.72
C VAL A 105 12.46 -6.44 2.77
N ALA A 106 11.28 -6.17 3.32
CA ALA A 106 10.06 -5.91 2.58
C ALA A 106 9.47 -4.57 3.01
N VAL A 107 9.04 -3.76 2.05
CA VAL A 107 8.24 -2.56 2.30
C VAL A 107 6.78 -2.90 2.16
N VAL A 108 5.99 -2.50 3.16
CA VAL A 108 4.53 -2.64 3.15
C VAL A 108 3.94 -1.25 3.25
N TYR A 109 3.01 -0.92 2.35
CA TYR A 109 2.28 0.34 2.44
C TYR A 109 0.79 0.13 2.18
N ALA A 110 -0.01 1.02 2.75
CA ALA A 110 -1.43 1.08 2.49
C ALA A 110 -1.89 2.53 2.37
N TYR A 111 -2.87 2.78 1.51
CA TYR A 111 -3.35 4.13 1.26
C TYR A 111 -4.83 4.13 0.84
N GLY A 112 -5.48 5.28 1.05
CA GLY A 112 -6.82 5.57 0.59
C GLY A 112 -7.00 7.06 0.45
N LEU A 113 -7.49 7.51 -0.70
CA LEU A 113 -7.67 8.92 -1.04
C LEU A 113 -9.07 9.11 -1.65
N SER A 114 -10.08 9.19 -0.78
CA SER A 114 -11.48 9.36 -1.18
C SER A 114 -11.80 10.79 -1.66
N SER A 115 -11.02 11.79 -1.26
CA SER A 115 -11.26 13.21 -1.58
C SER A 115 -11.13 13.57 -3.07
N ARG A 116 -10.72 12.62 -3.91
CA ARG A 116 -10.69 12.76 -5.38
C ARG A 116 -11.97 12.28 -6.06
N THR A 117 -12.94 11.81 -5.28
CA THR A 117 -14.21 11.27 -5.75
C THR A 117 -15.37 11.89 -4.99
N ASP A 118 -16.58 11.70 -5.49
CA ASP A 118 -17.77 11.89 -4.69
C ASP A 118 -17.94 10.66 -3.80
N ALA A 119 -17.34 10.73 -2.60
CA ALA A 119 -17.31 9.61 -1.66
C ALA A 119 -18.71 9.16 -1.24
N GLU A 120 -19.69 10.08 -1.18
CA GLU A 120 -21.08 9.73 -0.84
C GLU A 120 -21.67 8.83 -1.94
N GLN A 121 -21.55 9.25 -3.21
CA GLN A 121 -22.03 8.44 -4.33
C GLN A 121 -21.29 7.11 -4.45
N VAL A 122 -19.96 7.11 -4.26
CA VAL A 122 -19.15 5.89 -4.32
C VAL A 122 -19.60 4.91 -3.24
N PHE A 123 -19.70 5.33 -1.98
CA PHE A 123 -20.07 4.42 -0.90
C PHE A 123 -21.54 3.95 -0.97
N ASP A 124 -22.45 4.80 -1.45
CA ASP A 124 -23.86 4.41 -1.67
C ASP A 124 -23.98 3.28 -2.70
N LEU A 125 -23.14 3.28 -3.73
CA LEU A 125 -23.11 2.22 -4.74
C LEU A 125 -22.57 0.89 -4.22
N GLN A 126 -21.82 0.87 -3.11
CA GLN A 126 -21.13 -0.34 -2.62
C GLN A 126 -22.12 -1.40 -2.15
N LEU A 127 -23.29 -0.95 -1.70
CA LEU A 127 -24.37 -1.77 -1.18
C LEU A 127 -25.64 -1.61 -2.02
N ASP A 128 -25.53 -1.12 -3.25
CA ASP A 128 -26.68 -0.92 -4.13
C ASP A 128 -27.35 -2.28 -4.41
N PRO A 129 -28.60 -2.51 -3.96
CA PRO A 129 -29.30 -3.77 -4.14
C PRO A 129 -29.44 -4.19 -5.60
N TYR A 130 -29.38 -3.26 -6.57
CA TYR A 130 -29.40 -3.61 -7.98
C TYR A 130 -28.08 -4.21 -8.48
N THR A 131 -26.96 -4.03 -7.77
CA THR A 131 -25.65 -4.58 -8.13
C THR A 131 -25.15 -5.68 -7.18
N VAL A 132 -25.70 -5.77 -5.96
CA VAL A 132 -25.30 -6.77 -4.96
C VAL A 132 -26.34 -7.87 -4.69
N ALA A 133 -27.58 -7.73 -5.17
CA ALA A 133 -28.56 -8.82 -5.10
C ALA A 133 -28.33 -9.85 -6.23
N PRO A 134 -28.51 -11.15 -5.96
CA PRO A 134 -28.32 -12.23 -6.93
C PRO A 134 -29.34 -12.23 -8.07
#